data_AF-A0A942BJ15-F1
#
_entry.id   AF-A0A942BJ15-F1
#
_cell.length_a   1.000
_cell.length_b   1.000
_cell.length_c   1.000
_cell.angle_alpha   90.00
_cell.angle_beta   90.00
_cell.angle_gamma   90.00
#
_symmetry.space_group_name_H-M   'P 1'
#
loop_
_entity.id
_entity.type
_entity.pdbx_description
1 polymer ?
#
loop_
_entity_poly.entity_id
_entity_poly.type
_entity_poly.pdbx_seq_one_letter_code
_entity_poly.pdbx_strand_id
1 'polypeptide(L)'
;MKTFKPSKDFWRATLIGAAILVVLIGVSLIIRPSAEPSRRVEALVLSQSNTGAKVKFDGKEQFVTSLAGVTPGRTIDLYVAEDGRIFGLRPPESSNEAERLWSAMFVMSIAIGVFFVLNPWIAYRRQVTAAKNSTWVTGRIESVDQVDHGGQRISYTYNIEDDQYDAEAIVSKGTVLAPGLAVWVLTDKDDPTSCALFQQLTYLAKDDAG
;
A
#
# COMPACT_ATOMS: atom_id res chain seq x y z
N MET A 1 -30.11 6.45 -12.12
CA MET A 1 -28.68 6.20 -11.88
C MET A 1 -28.29 6.68 -10.49
N LYS A 2 -28.02 5.78 -9.54
CA LYS A 2 -27.43 6.15 -8.25
C LYS A 2 -25.91 6.25 -8.43
N THR A 3 -25.35 7.43 -8.20
CA THR A 3 -23.89 7.64 -8.19
C THR A 3 -23.27 6.78 -7.11
N PHE A 4 -22.44 5.80 -7.49
CA PHE A 4 -21.67 4.99 -6.55
C PHE A 4 -20.67 5.92 -5.84
N LYS A 5 -20.92 6.23 -4.57
CA LYS A 5 -20.03 7.07 -3.76
C LYS A 5 -19.02 6.16 -3.06
N PRO A 6 -17.71 6.41 -3.17
CA PRO A 6 -16.71 5.65 -2.43
C PRO A 6 -17.00 5.72 -0.92
N SER A 7 -16.78 4.61 -0.22
CA SER A 7 -17.05 4.51 1.21
C SER A 7 -16.13 5.45 2.00
N LYS A 8 -16.57 5.87 3.19
CA LYS A 8 -15.76 6.68 4.11
C LYS A 8 -14.43 6.00 4.45
N ASP A 9 -14.42 4.67 4.48
CA ASP A 9 -13.24 3.87 4.83
C ASP A 9 -12.22 3.82 3.69
N PHE A 10 -12.68 3.86 2.43
CA PHE A 10 -11.80 4.03 1.27
C PHE A 10 -10.99 5.33 1.37
N TRP A 11 -11.66 6.46 1.63
CA TRP A 11 -11.00 7.75 1.77
C TRP A 11 -10.04 7.82 2.95
N ARG A 12 -10.40 7.18 4.07
CA ARG A 12 -9.52 7.08 5.24
C ARG A 12 -8.24 6.32 4.93
N ALA A 13 -8.34 5.18 4.25
CA ALA A 13 -7.18 4.38 3.86
C ALA A 13 -6.25 5.15 2.90
N THR A 14 -6.82 5.85 1.91
CA THR A 14 -6.02 6.68 0.98
C THR A 14 -5.32 7.84 1.68
N LEU A 15 -6.01 8.54 2.58
CA LEU A 15 -5.42 9.65 3.36
C LEU A 15 -4.29 9.18 4.28
N ILE A 16 -4.46 8.04 4.95
CA ILE A 16 -3.42 7.45 5.81
C ILE A 16 -2.20 7.05 4.96
N GLY A 17 -2.42 6.38 3.82
CA GLY A 17 -1.34 6.00 2.91
C GLY A 17 -0.56 7.22 2.38
N ALA A 18 -1.26 8.28 1.99
CA ALA A 18 -0.63 9.52 1.55
C ALA A 18 0.18 10.22 2.66
N ALA A 19 -0.34 10.25 3.90
CA ALA A 19 0.36 10.83 5.04
C ALA A 19 1.66 10.07 5.37
N ILE A 20 1.61 8.73 5.37
CA ILE A 20 2.80 7.89 5.58
C ILE A 20 3.85 8.15 4.50
N LEU A 21 3.43 8.25 3.24
CA LEU A 21 4.34 8.53 2.13
C LEU A 21 5.04 9.89 2.28
N VAL A 22 4.31 10.94 2.65
CA VAL A 22 4.89 12.28 2.88
C VAL A 22 5.90 12.25 4.03
N VAL A 23 5.60 11.55 5.12
CA VAL A 23 6.53 11.41 6.25
C VAL A 23 7.78 10.66 5.83
N LEU A 24 7.66 9.54 5.10
CA LEU A 24 8.82 8.77 4.63
C LEU A 24 9.71 9.59 3.70
N ILE A 25 9.13 10.31 2.73
CA ILE A 25 9.88 11.18 1.82
C ILE A 25 10.57 12.31 2.60
N GLY A 26 9.86 12.96 3.53
CA GLY A 26 10.41 14.02 4.36
C GLY A 26 11.59 13.55 5.20
N VAL A 27 11.48 12.39 5.84
CA VAL A 27 12.55 11.78 6.63
C VAL A 27 13.74 11.41 5.74
N SER A 28 13.50 10.83 4.55
CA SER A 28 14.58 10.53 3.60
C SER A 28 15.32 11.80 3.15
N LEU A 29 14.62 12.90 2.88
CA LEU A 29 15.25 14.16 2.47
C LEU A 29 16.09 14.81 3.59
N ILE A 30 15.68 14.67 4.85
CA ILE A 30 16.42 15.19 6.01
C ILE A 30 17.68 14.36 6.30
N ILE A 31 17.62 13.04 6.13
CA ILE A 31 18.74 12.12 6.41
C ILE A 31 19.58 11.87 5.16
N ARG A 32 19.75 12.86 4.28
CA ARG A 32 20.71 12.71 3.18
C ARG A 32 22.12 12.65 3.77
N PRO A 33 22.86 11.52 3.68
CA PRO A 33 24.23 11.50 4.13
C PRO A 33 25.03 12.47 3.24
N SER A 34 25.62 13.50 3.85
CA SER A 34 26.51 14.44 3.17
C SER A 34 27.80 13.70 2.84
N ALA A 35 27.83 13.08 1.67
CA ALA A 35 28.95 12.30 1.17
C ALA A 35 29.82 13.17 0.29
N GLU A 36 30.74 13.93 0.91
CA GLU A 36 32.09 14.14 0.38
C GLU A 36 32.91 14.96 1.38
N PRO A 37 34.06 14.45 1.88
CA PRO A 37 35.03 15.29 2.55
C PRO A 37 35.64 16.24 1.52
N SER A 38 35.30 17.52 1.60
CA SER A 38 35.68 18.52 0.60
C SER A 38 37.11 19.04 0.78
N ARG A 39 37.75 18.82 1.94
CA ARG A 39 39.09 19.33 2.20
C ARG A 39 39.89 18.54 3.22
N ARG A 40 41.18 18.31 2.90
CA ARG A 40 42.22 17.86 3.85
C ARG A 40 42.78 19.07 4.60
N VAL A 41 42.84 18.97 5.93
CA VAL A 41 43.39 20.01 6.82
C VAL A 41 44.39 19.40 7.79
N GLU A 42 45.43 20.15 8.12
CA GLU A 42 46.37 19.79 9.18
C GLU A 42 45.81 20.23 10.55
N ALA A 43 45.86 19.32 11.52
CA ALA A 43 45.38 19.56 12.87
C ALA A 43 46.43 19.12 13.91
N LEU A 44 46.63 19.96 14.92
CA LEU A 44 47.49 19.66 16.08
C LEU A 44 46.70 18.89 17.13
N VAL A 45 47.19 17.73 17.56
CA VAL A 45 46.58 16.97 18.65
C VAL A 45 46.95 17.61 19.98
N LEU A 46 45.95 18.11 20.71
CA LEU A 46 46.12 18.75 22.01
C LEU A 46 46.12 17.74 23.15
N SER A 47 45.19 16.79 23.11
CA SER A 47 45.05 15.75 24.14
C SER A 47 44.36 14.51 23.60
N GLN A 48 44.59 13.38 24.26
CA GLN A 48 44.04 12.08 23.88
C GLN A 48 43.11 11.57 24.99
N SER A 49 42.05 10.87 24.60
CA SER A 49 41.21 10.06 25.49
C SER A 49 41.07 8.63 24.96
N ASN A 50 40.44 7.75 25.74
CA ASN A 50 40.16 6.37 25.33
C ASN A 50 39.18 6.28 24.15
N THR A 51 38.40 7.34 23.88
CA THR A 51 37.34 7.36 22.87
C THR A 51 37.63 8.32 21.71
N GLY A 52 38.77 9.00 21.69
CA GLY A 52 39.12 9.98 20.67
C GLY A 52 40.29 10.88 21.05
N ALA A 53 40.42 12.01 20.35
CA ALA A 53 41.41 13.03 20.65
C ALA A 53 40.84 14.44 20.45
N LYS A 54 41.31 15.40 21.26
CA LYS A 54 41.04 16.83 21.07
C LYS A 54 42.09 17.40 20.12
N VAL A 55 41.66 18.05 19.07
CA VAL A 55 42.51 18.59 18.01
C VAL A 55 42.28 20.09 17.81
N LYS A 56 43.30 20.80 17.33
CA LYS A 56 43.23 22.21 16.96
C LYS A 56 43.62 22.39 15.50
N PHE A 57 42.75 22.99 14.71
CA PHE A 57 43.00 23.34 13.31
C PHE A 57 42.35 24.69 13.02
N ASP A 58 42.98 25.51 12.19
CA ASP A 58 42.46 26.84 11.81
C ASP A 58 41.98 27.69 13.01
N GLY A 59 42.72 27.63 14.13
CA GLY A 59 42.41 28.34 15.36
C GLY A 59 41.24 27.77 16.20
N LYS A 60 40.51 26.76 15.72
CA LYS A 60 39.38 26.11 16.40
C LYS A 60 39.79 24.81 17.07
N GLU A 61 39.17 24.49 18.21
CA GLU A 61 39.37 23.23 18.93
C GLU A 61 38.14 22.33 18.82
N GLN A 62 38.34 21.05 18.49
CA GLN A 62 37.24 20.08 18.35
C GLN A 62 37.66 18.70 18.86
N PHE A 63 36.70 17.91 19.34
CA PHE A 63 36.92 16.53 19.76
C PHE A 63 36.54 15.56 18.64
N VAL A 64 37.44 14.64 18.30
CA VAL A 64 37.29 13.70 17.19
C VAL A 64 37.43 12.28 17.72
N THR A 65 36.35 11.49 17.61
CA THR A 65 36.27 10.14 18.18
C THR A 65 37.10 9.11 17.42
N SER A 66 37.34 9.32 16.13
CA SER A 66 38.12 8.40 15.27
C SER A 66 39.64 8.47 15.47
N LEU A 67 40.13 9.18 16.49
CA LEU A 67 41.56 9.40 16.76
C LEU A 67 42.02 8.78 18.10
N ALA A 68 41.36 7.73 18.55
CA ALA A 68 41.83 6.97 19.70
C ALA A 68 43.23 6.40 19.42
N GLY A 69 44.19 6.64 20.31
CA GLY A 69 45.58 6.16 20.16
C GLY A 69 46.57 7.17 19.58
N VAL A 70 46.13 8.37 19.20
CA VAL A 70 47.02 9.37 18.58
C VAL A 70 47.79 10.16 19.64
N THR A 71 49.11 10.24 19.46
CA THR A 71 50.01 10.93 20.40
C THR A 71 49.76 12.45 20.43
N PRO A 72 49.57 13.04 21.62
CA PRO A 72 49.52 14.49 21.77
C PRO A 72 50.78 15.19 21.26
N GLY A 73 50.63 16.41 20.74
CA GLY A 73 51.74 17.22 20.20
C GLY A 73 52.13 16.88 18.76
N ARG A 74 51.48 15.90 18.12
CA ARG A 74 51.66 15.63 16.69
C ARG A 74 50.66 16.40 15.83
N THR A 75 51.13 16.78 14.64
CA THR A 75 50.26 17.23 13.55
C THR A 75 49.77 16.02 12.78
N ILE A 76 48.47 15.98 12.49
CA ILE A 76 47.82 14.94 11.71
C ILE A 76 46.94 15.56 10.63
N ASP A 77 46.71 14.79 9.57
CA ASP A 77 45.77 15.17 8.52
C ASP A 77 44.35 14.72 8.88
N LEU A 78 43.39 15.65 8.76
CA LEU A 78 41.98 15.40 8.95
C LEU A 78 41.20 15.76 7.69
N TYR A 79 40.07 15.09 7.50
CA TYR A 79 39.14 15.38 6.43
C TYR A 79 37.96 16.16 6.99
N VAL A 80 37.68 17.33 6.42
CA VAL A 80 36.54 18.18 6.81
C VAL A 80 35.50 18.14 5.70
N ALA A 81 34.25 17.85 6.05
CA ALA A 81 33.13 17.97 5.13
C ALA A 81 32.67 19.43 5.00
N GLU A 82 31.90 19.73 3.96
CA GLU A 82 31.35 21.07 3.71
C GLU A 82 30.48 21.60 4.87
N ASP A 83 29.84 20.69 5.63
CA ASP A 83 29.03 21.00 6.81
C ASP A 83 29.86 21.26 8.09
N GLY A 84 31.19 21.22 8.00
CA GLY A 84 32.12 21.44 9.11
C GLY A 84 32.35 20.22 10.00
N ARG A 85 31.80 19.05 9.66
CA ARG A 85 32.11 17.80 10.38
C ARG A 85 33.50 17.29 10.04
N ILE A 86 34.17 16.71 11.04
CA ILE A 86 35.53 16.19 10.92
C ILE A 86 35.51 14.67 10.93
N PHE A 87 36.21 14.10 9.95
CA PHE A 87 36.48 12.67 9.84
C PHE A 87 37.98 12.44 10.06
N GLY A 88 38.33 11.32 10.69
CA GLY A 88 39.73 10.96 10.97
C GLY A 88 40.56 10.68 9.72
N LEU A 89 41.70 10.01 9.91
CA LEU A 89 42.72 9.73 8.88
C LEU A 89 42.24 8.91 7.66
N ARG A 90 40.98 8.44 7.67
CA ARG A 90 40.36 7.72 6.56
C ARG A 90 39.12 8.49 6.14
N PRO A 91 38.97 8.86 4.85
CA PRO A 91 37.66 9.26 4.35
C PRO A 91 36.69 8.09 4.62
N PRO A 92 35.41 8.35 4.93
CA PRO A 92 34.46 7.26 5.11
C PRO A 92 34.40 6.44 3.81
N GLU A 93 34.98 5.23 3.85
CA GLU A 93 34.85 4.20 2.80
C GLU A 93 33.38 3.78 2.56
N SER A 94 32.47 4.28 3.39
CA SER A 94 31.04 3.95 3.41
C SER A 94 30.13 4.94 2.68
N SER A 95 30.64 5.99 2.00
CA SER A 95 29.76 6.92 1.29
C SER A 95 28.92 6.24 0.21
N ASN A 96 29.53 5.34 -0.58
CA ASN A 96 28.82 4.60 -1.63
C ASN A 96 27.80 3.60 -1.06
N GLU A 97 28.09 2.97 0.07
CA GLU A 97 27.13 2.05 0.70
C GLU A 97 25.98 2.79 1.38
N ALA A 98 26.26 3.90 2.06
CA ALA A 98 25.24 4.74 2.68
C ALA A 98 24.33 5.40 1.64
N GLU A 99 24.88 5.89 0.53
CA GLU A 99 24.09 6.44 -0.58
C GLU A 99 23.29 5.35 -1.32
N ARG A 100 23.85 4.14 -1.48
CA ARG A 100 23.12 3.00 -2.04
C ARG A 100 21.96 2.58 -1.14
N LEU A 101 22.18 2.48 0.16
CA LEU A 101 21.14 2.16 1.14
C LEU A 101 20.07 3.25 1.18
N TRP A 102 20.46 4.53 1.16
CA TRP A 102 19.53 5.65 1.11
C TRP A 102 18.68 5.63 -0.16
N SER A 103 19.31 5.42 -1.32
CA SER A 103 18.63 5.32 -2.61
C SER A 103 17.68 4.12 -2.66
N ALA A 104 18.09 2.97 -2.14
CA ALA A 104 17.25 1.78 -2.04
C ALA A 104 16.03 2.02 -1.12
N MET A 105 16.23 2.65 0.03
CA MET A 105 15.15 3.00 0.96
C MET A 105 14.17 4.01 0.35
N PHE A 106 14.69 4.98 -0.41
CA PHE A 106 13.87 5.97 -1.11
C PHE A 106 13.00 5.33 -2.20
N VAL A 107 13.61 4.48 -3.05
CA VAL A 107 12.88 3.76 -4.11
C VAL A 107 11.84 2.80 -3.52
N MET A 108 12.16 2.08 -2.44
CA MET A 108 11.21 1.22 -1.75
C MET A 108 10.03 2.00 -1.16
N SER A 109 10.28 3.19 -0.59
CA SER A 109 9.23 4.05 -0.05
C SER A 109 8.25 4.52 -1.12
N ILE A 110 8.77 4.88 -2.31
CA ILE A 110 7.93 5.22 -3.47
C ILE A 110 7.14 3.99 -3.95
N ALA A 111 7.79 2.83 -4.07
CA ALA A 111 7.13 1.60 -4.52
C ALA A 111 5.99 1.18 -3.58
N ILE A 112 6.20 1.28 -2.26
CA ILE A 112 5.18 1.03 -1.24
C ILE A 112 4.03 2.04 -1.39
N GLY A 113 4.32 3.33 -1.49
CA GLY A 113 3.29 4.37 -1.70
C GLY A 113 2.45 4.14 -2.95
N VAL A 114 3.11 3.80 -4.06
CA VAL A 114 2.44 3.44 -5.32
C VAL A 114 1.56 2.21 -5.13
N PHE A 115 2.03 1.16 -4.46
CA PHE A 115 1.25 -0.05 -4.24
C PHE A 115 -0.02 0.22 -3.40
N PHE A 116 0.09 0.99 -2.32
CA PHE A 116 -1.05 1.30 -1.45
C PHE A 116 -2.04 2.31 -2.05
N VAL A 117 -1.62 3.13 -3.02
CA VAL A 117 -2.52 4.09 -3.70
C VAL A 117 -3.12 3.49 -4.98
N LEU A 118 -2.32 2.82 -5.82
CA LEU A 118 -2.82 2.26 -7.08
C LEU A 118 -3.66 1.01 -6.89
N ASN A 119 -3.32 0.12 -5.94
CA ASN A 119 -4.03 -1.15 -5.81
C ASN A 119 -5.52 -0.95 -5.42
N PRO A 120 -5.86 -0.13 -4.40
CA PRO A 120 -7.26 0.19 -4.11
C PRO A 120 -7.96 0.93 -5.25
N TRP A 121 -7.24 1.80 -5.98
CA TRP A 121 -7.79 2.55 -7.11
C TRP A 121 -8.13 1.63 -8.30
N ILE A 122 -7.26 0.67 -8.63
CA ILE A 122 -7.50 -0.34 -9.67
C ILE A 122 -8.69 -1.22 -9.28
N ALA A 123 -8.73 -1.69 -8.03
CA ALA A 123 -9.86 -2.47 -7.52
C ALA A 123 -11.17 -1.68 -7.59
N TYR A 124 -11.16 -0.41 -7.17
CA TYR A 124 -12.30 0.49 -7.27
C TYR A 124 -12.75 0.69 -8.73
N ARG A 125 -11.81 0.92 -9.65
CA ARG A 125 -12.14 1.13 -11.07
C ARG A 125 -12.77 -0.13 -11.67
N ARG A 126 -12.26 -1.32 -11.35
CA ARG A 126 -12.85 -2.60 -11.76
C ARG A 126 -14.28 -2.75 -11.24
N GLN A 127 -14.52 -2.44 -9.97
CA GLN A 127 -15.86 -2.49 -9.39
C GLN A 127 -16.83 -1.48 -10.04
N VAL A 128 -16.36 -0.25 -10.33
CA VAL A 128 -17.19 0.76 -10.99
C VAL A 128 -17.49 0.40 -12.45
N THR A 129 -16.52 -0.17 -13.18
CA THR A 129 -16.76 -0.65 -14.55
C THR A 129 -17.77 -1.80 -14.55
N ALA A 130 -17.58 -2.80 -13.68
CA ALA A 130 -18.53 -3.91 -13.52
C ALA A 130 -19.94 -3.40 -13.12
N ALA A 131 -20.04 -2.39 -12.25
CA ALA A 131 -21.32 -1.79 -11.86
C ALA A 131 -21.97 -0.92 -12.95
N LYS A 132 -21.22 -0.47 -13.95
CA LYS A 132 -21.76 0.31 -15.09
C LYS A 132 -22.23 -0.61 -16.22
N ASN A 133 -21.57 -1.74 -16.40
CA ASN A 133 -21.91 -2.72 -17.43
C ASN A 133 -22.88 -3.78 -16.93
N SER A 134 -23.22 -3.78 -15.65
CA SER A 134 -24.23 -4.70 -15.13
C SER A 134 -25.65 -4.26 -15.43
N THR A 135 -26.51 -5.25 -15.66
CA THR A 135 -27.95 -5.08 -15.82
C THR A 135 -28.68 -6.00 -14.85
N TRP A 136 -29.84 -5.52 -14.40
CA TRP A 136 -30.76 -6.32 -13.58
C TRP A 136 -31.68 -7.08 -14.50
N VAL A 137 -31.71 -8.40 -14.36
CA VAL A 137 -32.65 -9.28 -15.06
C VAL A 137 -33.44 -10.14 -14.09
N THR A 138 -34.64 -10.51 -14.49
CA THR A 138 -35.50 -11.40 -13.72
C THR A 138 -35.29 -12.83 -14.18
N GLY A 139 -34.96 -13.72 -13.25
CA GLY A 139 -34.86 -15.15 -13.48
C GLY A 139 -35.92 -15.94 -12.71
N ARG A 140 -35.98 -17.25 -12.94
CA ARG A 140 -36.84 -18.20 -12.24
C ARG A 140 -35.99 -19.33 -11.68
N ILE A 141 -36.24 -19.71 -10.43
CA ILE A 141 -35.60 -20.88 -9.82
C ILE A 141 -36.19 -22.16 -10.43
N GLU A 142 -35.34 -23.01 -11.00
CA GLU A 142 -35.71 -24.31 -11.59
C GLU A 142 -35.63 -25.41 -10.55
N SER A 143 -34.54 -25.46 -9.78
CA SER A 143 -34.32 -26.47 -8.74
C SER A 143 -33.65 -25.90 -7.50
N VAL A 144 -33.89 -26.55 -6.36
CA VAL A 144 -33.28 -26.23 -5.08
C VAL A 144 -32.81 -27.54 -4.45
N ASP A 145 -31.50 -27.70 -4.34
CA ASP A 145 -30.85 -28.84 -3.73
C ASP A 145 -30.24 -28.44 -2.39
N GLN A 146 -30.32 -29.32 -1.39
CA GLN A 146 -29.59 -29.08 -0.14
C GLN A 146 -28.12 -29.44 -0.30
N VAL A 147 -27.24 -28.57 0.20
CA VAL A 147 -25.79 -28.80 0.23
C VAL A 147 -25.36 -29.09 1.66
N ASP A 148 -24.32 -29.90 1.80
CA ASP A 148 -23.68 -30.16 3.09
C ASP A 148 -23.39 -28.85 3.84
N HIS A 149 -23.60 -28.86 5.15
CA HIS A 149 -23.56 -27.70 6.06
C HIS A 149 -24.80 -26.77 6.08
N GLY A 150 -25.90 -27.16 5.44
CA GLY A 150 -27.21 -26.50 5.58
C GLY A 150 -27.37 -25.25 4.71
N GLY A 151 -26.58 -25.13 3.65
CA GLY A 151 -26.85 -24.20 2.54
C GLY A 151 -27.80 -24.84 1.53
N GLN A 152 -28.37 -24.00 0.66
CA GLN A 152 -29.17 -24.44 -0.49
C GLN A 152 -28.41 -24.10 -1.77
N ARG A 153 -28.21 -25.08 -2.66
CA ARG A 153 -27.79 -24.83 -4.04
C ARG A 153 -29.05 -24.60 -4.84
N ILE A 154 -29.11 -23.49 -5.56
CA ILE A 154 -30.22 -23.18 -6.44
C ILE A 154 -29.72 -23.15 -7.88
N SER A 155 -30.51 -23.73 -8.77
CA SER A 155 -30.36 -23.59 -10.21
C SER A 155 -31.45 -22.67 -10.71
N TYR A 156 -31.10 -21.66 -11.50
CA TYR A 156 -32.05 -20.69 -12.01
C TYR A 156 -31.77 -20.35 -13.46
N THR A 157 -32.86 -20.13 -14.20
CA THR A 157 -32.87 -19.66 -15.58
C THR A 157 -33.14 -18.16 -15.60
N TYR A 158 -32.49 -17.42 -16.47
CA TYR A 158 -32.85 -16.03 -16.73
C TYR A 158 -32.62 -15.69 -18.20
N ASN A 159 -33.38 -14.70 -18.68
CA ASN A 159 -33.29 -14.25 -20.06
C ASN A 159 -32.65 -12.87 -20.11
N ILE A 160 -31.73 -12.70 -21.05
CA ILE A 160 -31.24 -11.39 -21.47
C ILE A 160 -31.62 -11.26 -22.94
N GLU A 161 -32.48 -10.29 -23.24
CA GLU A 161 -33.05 -10.12 -24.58
C GLU A 161 -33.75 -11.41 -25.04
N ASP A 162 -33.25 -12.07 -26.08
CA ASP A 162 -33.83 -13.29 -26.67
C ASP A 162 -33.09 -14.59 -26.28
N ASP A 163 -31.99 -14.48 -25.51
CA ASP A 163 -31.16 -15.61 -25.11
C ASP A 163 -31.47 -16.05 -23.66
N GLN A 164 -31.54 -17.37 -23.46
CA GLN A 164 -31.75 -17.99 -22.15
C GLN A 164 -30.43 -18.50 -21.58
N TYR A 165 -30.20 -18.19 -20.30
CA TYR A 165 -28.99 -18.58 -19.57
C TYR A 165 -29.34 -19.35 -18.31
N ASP A 166 -28.55 -20.39 -18.04
CA ASP A 166 -28.64 -21.21 -16.83
C ASP A 166 -27.49 -20.84 -15.89
N ALA A 167 -27.80 -20.69 -14.61
CA ALA A 167 -26.81 -20.42 -13.58
C ALA A 167 -27.13 -21.13 -12.26
N GLU A 168 -26.08 -21.34 -11.47
CA GLU A 168 -26.17 -21.90 -10.13
C GLU A 168 -25.68 -20.90 -9.08
N ALA A 169 -26.32 -20.90 -7.91
CA ALA A 169 -25.85 -20.14 -6.75
C ALA A 169 -25.98 -20.96 -5.46
N ILE A 170 -25.08 -20.71 -4.51
CA ILE A 170 -25.17 -21.29 -3.17
C ILE A 170 -25.67 -20.20 -2.22
N VAL A 171 -26.79 -20.46 -1.58
CA VAL A 171 -27.45 -19.56 -0.64
C VAL A 171 -27.19 -20.03 0.79
N SER A 172 -26.85 -19.09 1.66
CA SER A 172 -26.54 -19.35 3.06
C SER A 172 -27.75 -19.86 3.84
N LYS A 173 -27.46 -20.61 4.90
CA LYS A 173 -28.42 -21.17 5.85
C LYS A 173 -29.38 -20.11 6.41
N GLY A 174 -30.69 -20.39 6.38
CA GLY A 174 -31.75 -19.51 6.92
C GLY A 174 -32.66 -18.91 5.85
N THR A 175 -32.29 -19.01 4.58
CA THR A 175 -33.15 -18.64 3.46
C THR A 175 -33.93 -19.87 2.98
N VAL A 176 -35.26 -19.77 2.91
CA VAL A 176 -36.10 -20.81 2.29
C VAL A 176 -36.42 -20.38 0.86
N LEU A 177 -35.81 -21.04 -0.12
CA LEU A 177 -36.15 -20.90 -1.53
C LEU A 177 -36.92 -22.13 -2.01
N ALA A 178 -37.81 -21.89 -2.98
CA ALA A 178 -38.61 -22.90 -3.64
C ALA A 178 -38.52 -22.73 -5.17
N PRO A 179 -38.59 -23.84 -5.93
CA PRO A 179 -38.76 -23.78 -7.38
C PRO A 179 -39.94 -22.90 -7.79
N GLY A 180 -39.80 -22.18 -8.91
CA GLY A 180 -40.81 -21.27 -9.45
C GLY A 180 -40.76 -19.85 -8.88
N LEU A 181 -39.98 -19.56 -7.84
CA LEU A 181 -39.79 -18.20 -7.35
C LEU A 181 -39.03 -17.35 -8.37
N ALA A 182 -39.50 -16.11 -8.55
CA ALA A 182 -38.79 -15.11 -9.32
C ALA A 182 -37.60 -14.57 -8.52
N VAL A 183 -36.46 -14.43 -9.18
CA VAL A 183 -35.23 -13.88 -8.60
C VAL A 183 -34.72 -12.72 -9.43
N TRP A 184 -34.06 -11.76 -8.76
CA TRP A 184 -33.35 -10.67 -9.43
C TRP A 184 -31.87 -11.05 -9.55
N VAL A 185 -31.38 -11.11 -10.78
CA VAL A 185 -30.01 -11.47 -11.12
C VAL A 185 -29.31 -10.22 -11.60
N LEU A 186 -28.14 -9.93 -11.01
CA LEU A 186 -27.24 -8.91 -11.53
C LEU A 186 -26.20 -9.61 -12.40
N THR A 187 -26.19 -9.29 -13.69
CA THR A 187 -25.29 -9.92 -14.67
C THR A 187 -24.55 -8.85 -15.47
N ASP A 188 -23.33 -9.16 -15.91
CA ASP A 188 -22.56 -8.30 -16.81
C ASP A 188 -23.12 -8.41 -18.23
N LYS A 189 -23.37 -7.27 -18.90
CA LYS A 189 -23.85 -7.27 -20.28
C LYS A 189 -22.84 -7.88 -21.26
N ASP A 190 -21.55 -7.73 -20.98
CA ASP A 190 -20.50 -8.19 -21.89
C ASP A 190 -20.14 -9.66 -21.64
N ASP A 191 -20.44 -10.18 -20.45
CA ASP A 191 -20.26 -11.59 -20.07
C ASP A 191 -21.46 -12.05 -19.23
N PRO A 192 -22.55 -12.47 -19.88
CA PRO A 192 -23.76 -12.85 -19.18
C PRO A 192 -23.55 -14.07 -18.26
N THR A 193 -22.52 -14.88 -18.49
CA THR A 193 -22.19 -16.03 -17.62
C THR A 193 -21.66 -15.62 -16.24
N SER A 194 -21.22 -14.36 -16.08
CA SER A 194 -20.78 -13.79 -14.82
C SER A 194 -21.95 -13.14 -14.08
N CYS A 195 -22.69 -13.93 -13.31
CA CYS A 195 -23.87 -13.48 -12.57
C CYS A 195 -23.67 -13.52 -11.06
N ALA A 196 -24.17 -12.49 -10.37
CA ALA A 196 -24.31 -12.45 -8.92
C ALA A 196 -25.79 -12.44 -8.57
N LEU A 197 -26.23 -13.46 -7.83
CA LEU A 197 -27.58 -13.53 -7.30
C LEU A 197 -27.73 -12.50 -6.17
N PHE A 198 -28.58 -11.49 -6.37
CA PHE A 198 -28.92 -10.53 -5.32
C PHE A 198 -30.32 -10.83 -4.79
N GLN A 199 -30.35 -11.40 -3.59
CA GLN A 199 -31.61 -11.66 -2.92
C GLN A 199 -32.14 -10.38 -2.26
N GLN A 200 -32.97 -9.62 -2.96
CA GLN A 200 -33.89 -8.71 -2.29
C GLN A 200 -35.20 -9.47 -2.05
N LEU A 201 -35.35 -9.99 -0.81
CA LEU A 201 -36.61 -10.51 -0.28
C LEU A 201 -37.67 -9.41 -0.30
N THR A 202 -38.28 -9.19 -1.47
CA THR A 202 -39.54 -8.45 -1.53
C THR A 202 -40.61 -9.46 -1.19
N TYR A 203 -41.09 -9.41 0.05
CA TYR A 203 -42.34 -10.00 0.48
C TYR A 203 -43.46 -9.53 -0.47
N LEU A 204 -43.70 -10.29 -1.53
CA LEU A 204 -44.87 -10.17 -2.40
C LEU A 204 -45.55 -11.55 -2.42
N ALA A 205 -45.93 -12.00 -1.23
CA ALA A 205 -46.87 -13.09 -1.02
C ALA A 205 -47.85 -12.67 0.08
N LYS A 206 -48.51 -11.54 -0.16
CA LYS A 206 -49.73 -11.14 0.54
C LYS A 206 -50.48 -10.20 -0.39
N ASP A 207 -51.29 -10.81 -1.26
CA ASP A 207 -52.53 -10.26 -1.82
C ASP A 207 -52.88 -11.02 -3.11
N ASP A 208 -53.08 -12.34 -2.99
CA ASP A 208 -53.94 -13.11 -3.90
C ASP A 208 -54.46 -14.33 -3.12
N ALA A 209 -55.23 -14.01 -2.08
CA ALA A 209 -56.24 -14.92 -1.53
C ALA A 209 -57.60 -14.35 -1.95
N GLY A 210 -57.98 -14.67 -3.19
CA GLY A 210 -59.36 -14.71 -3.66
C GLY A 210 -59.79 -16.16 -3.77
#